data_AF-A0A2W7AP53-F1
#
_entry.id   AF-A0A2W7AP53-F1
#
_cell.length_a   1.000
_cell.length_b   1.000
_cell.length_c   1.000
_cell.angle_alpha   90.00
_cell.angle_beta   90.00
_cell.angle_gamma   90.00
#
_symmetry.space_group_name_H-M   'P 1'
#
loop_
_entity.id
_entity.type
_entity.pdbx_description
1 polymer ?
#
loop_
_entity_poly.entity_id
_entity_poly.type
_entity_poly.pdbx_seq_one_letter_code
_entity_poly.pdbx_strand_id
1 'polypeptide(L)'
;MTKLTLPQICFLIDQGIPMYQVFDATGIKTGEYKRIMKEQGMAVAIGVTPCIRAGHTLRDSGGHCIQCGTHNIAFRRRYHESGTLYVSRSENLGLTKIGTAKDAGKREYTLNNCGYGGSSDWKMQFTQHCDKVARVELEVHQILNQHNVSKSYWKQDNLVDCSEIFDCEVELAIKAIEQVISQL
;
A
#
# COMPACT_ATOMS: atom_id res chain seq x y z
N MET A 1 26.08 -3.68 -19.99
CA MET A 1 25.75 -3.35 -18.59
C MET A 1 25.51 -1.86 -18.48
N THR A 2 24.33 -1.47 -18.00
CA THR A 2 24.00 -0.07 -17.73
C THR A 2 24.55 0.33 -16.36
N LYS A 3 25.19 1.49 -16.27
CA LYS A 3 25.67 2.04 -14.99
C LYS A 3 24.62 2.99 -14.41
N LEU A 4 24.35 2.86 -13.12
CA LEU A 4 23.53 3.81 -12.37
C LEU A 4 24.25 5.16 -12.26
N THR A 5 23.49 6.24 -12.40
CA THR A 5 24.00 7.59 -12.13
C THR A 5 23.97 7.88 -10.63
N LEU A 6 24.76 8.85 -10.16
CA LEU A 6 24.74 9.28 -8.75
C LEU A 6 23.33 9.67 -8.27
N PRO A 7 22.52 10.46 -9.02
CA PRO A 7 21.13 10.74 -8.62
C PRO A 7 20.27 9.48 -8.46
N GLN A 8 20.46 8.47 -9.31
CA GLN A 8 19.72 7.21 -9.19
C GLN A 8 20.16 6.41 -7.96
N ILE A 9 21.45 6.38 -7.65
CA ILE A 9 21.97 5.74 -6.43
C ILE A 9 21.39 6.41 -5.19
N CYS A 10 21.44 7.75 -5.11
CA CYS A 10 20.86 8.51 -4.00
C CYS A 10 19.35 8.25 -3.86
N PHE A 11 18.61 8.22 -4.97
CA PHE A 11 17.19 7.89 -4.97
C PHE A 11 16.93 6.47 -4.44
N LEU A 12 17.70 5.47 -4.88
CA LEU A 12 17.54 4.09 -4.39
C LEU A 12 17.81 4.01 -2.89
N ILE A 13 18.85 4.69 -2.39
CA ILE A 13 19.19 4.75 -0.96
C ILE A 13 18.06 5.42 -0.15
N ASP A 14 17.57 6.59 -0.61
CA ASP A 14 16.47 7.32 0.03
C ASP A 14 15.18 6.50 0.09
N GLN A 15 14.89 5.77 -0.99
CA GLN A 15 13.78 4.83 -1.05
C GLN A 15 14.10 3.49 -0.37
N GLY A 16 15.26 3.34 0.25
CA GLY A 16 15.75 2.18 0.99
C GLY A 16 15.97 0.91 0.16
N ILE A 17 16.04 1.01 -1.17
CA ILE A 17 16.16 -0.11 -2.10
C ILE A 17 17.61 -0.57 -2.13
N PRO A 18 17.91 -1.78 -1.65
CA PRO A 18 19.28 -2.25 -1.64
C PRO A 18 19.75 -2.58 -3.05
N MET A 19 21.03 -2.34 -3.31
CA MET A 19 21.64 -2.53 -4.64
C MET A 19 21.49 -3.94 -5.19
N TYR A 20 21.45 -4.97 -4.32
CA TYR A 20 21.26 -6.36 -4.74
C TYR A 20 19.85 -6.64 -5.29
N GLN A 21 18.86 -5.75 -5.08
CA GLN A 21 17.52 -5.83 -5.66
C GLN A 21 17.38 -5.03 -6.96
N VAL A 22 18.49 -4.52 -7.50
CA VAL A 22 18.54 -3.82 -8.79
C VAL A 22 18.96 -4.79 -9.89
N PHE A 23 18.12 -4.90 -10.92
CA PHE A 23 18.29 -5.80 -12.06
C PHE A 23 18.66 -5.02 -13.32
N ASP A 24 19.70 -5.44 -14.04
CA ASP A 24 20.06 -4.85 -15.34
C ASP A 24 19.26 -5.52 -16.47
N ALA A 25 18.26 -4.81 -16.99
CA ALA A 25 17.41 -5.26 -18.08
C ALA A 25 17.90 -4.81 -19.48
N THR A 26 19.15 -4.33 -19.59
CA THR A 26 19.70 -3.88 -20.88
C THR A 26 19.60 -4.98 -21.94
N GLY A 27 18.92 -4.69 -23.04
CA GLY A 27 18.74 -5.64 -24.15
C GLY A 27 17.67 -6.71 -23.92
N ILE A 28 16.97 -6.69 -22.78
CA ILE A 28 15.91 -7.66 -22.46
C ILE A 28 14.53 -7.06 -22.79
N LYS A 29 13.65 -7.87 -23.39
CA LYS A 29 12.29 -7.43 -23.72
C LYS A 29 11.45 -7.20 -22.45
N THR A 30 10.50 -6.26 -22.55
CA THR A 30 9.68 -5.84 -21.41
C THR A 30 8.94 -6.96 -20.69
N GLY A 31 8.35 -7.91 -21.43
CA GLY A 31 7.66 -9.05 -20.81
C GLY A 31 8.61 -9.98 -20.05
N GLU A 32 9.83 -10.12 -20.55
CA GLU A 32 10.83 -11.05 -20.03
C GLU A 32 11.48 -10.54 -18.75
N TYR A 33 11.96 -9.29 -18.73
CA TYR A 33 12.57 -8.76 -17.50
C TYR A 33 11.55 -8.68 -16.36
N LYS A 34 10.27 -8.35 -16.65
CA LYS A 34 9.22 -8.32 -15.61
C LYS A 34 9.01 -9.70 -14.98
N ARG A 35 9.06 -10.76 -15.79
CA ARG A 35 8.98 -12.15 -15.30
C ARG A 35 10.18 -12.50 -14.43
N ILE A 36 11.39 -12.24 -14.92
CA ILE A 36 12.64 -12.49 -14.18
C ILE A 36 12.65 -11.75 -12.84
N MET A 37 12.26 -10.47 -12.83
CA MET A 37 12.19 -9.68 -11.60
C MET A 37 11.22 -10.28 -10.58
N LYS A 38 10.06 -10.77 -11.02
CA LYS A 38 9.09 -11.42 -10.12
C LYS A 38 9.63 -12.74 -9.57
N GLU A 39 10.24 -13.57 -10.41
CA GLU A 39 10.80 -14.86 -10.02
C GLU A 39 11.99 -14.72 -9.06
N GLN A 40 12.82 -13.69 -9.24
CA GLN A 40 14.03 -13.46 -8.44
C GLN A 40 13.84 -12.44 -7.30
N GLY A 41 12.63 -11.92 -7.09
CA GLY A 41 12.36 -10.95 -6.03
C GLY A 41 13.05 -9.59 -6.22
N MET A 42 13.33 -9.19 -7.47
CA MET A 42 13.99 -7.94 -7.79
C MET A 42 13.01 -6.77 -7.73
N ALA A 43 13.44 -5.65 -7.13
CA ALA A 43 12.59 -4.49 -6.90
C ALA A 43 12.60 -3.50 -8.07
N VAL A 44 13.76 -3.30 -8.71
CA VAL A 44 13.98 -2.25 -9.70
C VAL A 44 14.76 -2.76 -10.90
N ALA A 45 14.32 -2.43 -12.11
CA ALA A 45 15.08 -2.61 -13.35
C ALA A 45 15.75 -1.31 -13.81
N ILE A 46 16.99 -1.45 -14.29
CA ILE A 46 17.79 -0.44 -15.02
C ILE A 46 18.00 -0.90 -16.47
N GLY A 47 18.54 -0.04 -17.34
CA GLY A 47 18.76 -0.41 -18.76
C GLY A 47 17.45 -0.53 -19.57
N VAL A 48 16.38 0.07 -19.05
CA VAL A 48 15.02 0.07 -19.60
C VAL A 48 14.73 1.35 -20.38
N THR A 49 13.64 1.33 -21.14
CA THR A 49 13.20 2.50 -21.90
C THR A 49 12.85 3.69 -20.98
N PRO A 50 13.34 4.91 -21.29
CA PRO A 50 13.03 6.11 -20.52
C PRO A 50 11.52 6.32 -20.38
N CYS A 51 11.08 6.86 -19.25
CA CYS A 51 9.70 7.28 -19.10
C CYS A 51 9.42 8.53 -19.95
N ILE A 52 8.21 8.61 -20.53
CA ILE A 52 7.81 9.75 -21.38
C ILE A 52 7.80 11.06 -20.59
N ARG A 53 7.44 10.99 -19.30
CA ARG A 53 7.23 12.18 -18.45
C ARG A 53 8.52 12.95 -18.13
N ALA A 54 9.62 12.24 -17.87
CA ALA A 54 10.83 12.83 -17.29
C ALA A 54 12.12 12.14 -17.73
N GLY A 55 12.06 11.19 -18.66
CA GLY A 55 13.25 10.47 -19.15
C GLY A 55 13.90 9.50 -18.15
N HIS A 56 13.27 9.23 -17.00
CA HIS A 56 13.82 8.32 -15.99
C HIS A 56 13.90 6.87 -16.48
N THR A 57 14.96 6.17 -16.06
CA THR A 57 15.28 4.79 -16.49
C THR A 57 15.27 3.79 -15.34
N LEU A 58 14.51 4.06 -14.27
CA LEU A 58 14.25 3.12 -13.17
C LEU A 58 12.79 2.64 -13.24
N ARG A 59 12.59 1.33 -13.41
CA ARG A 59 11.25 0.72 -13.53
C ARG A 59 11.01 -0.33 -12.45
N ASP A 60 9.78 -0.46 -11.98
CA ASP A 60 9.37 -1.56 -11.14
C ASP A 60 9.08 -2.85 -11.95
N SER A 61 8.75 -3.95 -11.28
CA SER A 61 8.33 -5.22 -11.92
C SER A 61 6.98 -5.13 -12.67
N GLY A 62 6.22 -4.04 -12.50
CA GLY A 62 5.02 -3.71 -13.27
C GLY A 62 5.32 -2.88 -14.52
N GLY A 63 6.53 -2.34 -14.68
CA GLY A 63 6.94 -1.42 -15.74
C GLY A 63 6.62 0.06 -15.48
N HIS A 64 6.29 0.45 -14.26
CA HIS A 64 6.08 1.86 -13.90
C HIS A 64 7.39 2.53 -13.53
N CYS A 65 7.51 3.82 -13.83
CA CYS A 65 8.66 4.62 -13.42
C CYS A 65 8.58 4.89 -11.92
N ILE A 66 9.56 4.38 -11.17
CA ILE A 66 9.56 4.48 -9.70
C ILE A 66 9.92 5.89 -9.21
N GLN A 67 10.68 6.64 -10.00
CA GLN A 67 11.01 8.05 -9.71
C GLN A 67 9.83 8.99 -9.98
N CYS A 68 8.90 8.62 -10.87
CA CYS A 68 7.67 9.38 -11.11
C CYS A 68 6.52 8.99 -10.16
N GLY A 69 6.57 7.79 -9.58
CA GLY A 69 5.50 7.21 -8.77
C GLY A 69 6.04 6.54 -7.52
N THR A 70 6.71 7.29 -6.66
CA THR A 70 7.34 6.81 -5.41
C THR A 70 6.35 6.14 -4.46
N HIS A 71 5.07 6.51 -4.50
CA HIS A 71 3.99 5.84 -3.75
C HIS A 71 3.90 4.33 -4.05
N ASN A 72 4.22 3.90 -5.27
CA ASN A 72 4.22 2.49 -5.67
C ASN A 72 5.39 1.68 -5.08
N ILE A 73 6.42 2.36 -4.54
CA ILE A 73 7.55 1.72 -3.84
C ILE A 73 7.15 1.50 -2.38
N ALA A 74 6.61 2.54 -1.73
CA ALA A 74 6.13 2.45 -0.36
C ALA A 74 5.04 1.38 -0.20
N PHE A 75 4.12 1.26 -1.17
CA PHE A 75 3.10 0.23 -1.17
C PHE A 75 3.69 -1.19 -1.28
N ARG A 76 4.66 -1.41 -2.18
CA ARG A 76 5.31 -2.72 -2.35
C ARG A 76 6.16 -3.16 -1.17
N ARG A 77 6.81 -2.22 -0.47
CA ARG A 77 7.51 -2.50 0.79
C ARG A 77 6.53 -2.97 1.85
N ARG A 78 5.47 -2.18 2.08
CA ARG A 78 4.41 -2.50 3.05
C ARG A 78 3.70 -3.82 2.73
N TYR A 79 3.65 -4.22 1.46
CA TYR A 79 3.10 -5.50 1.03
C TYR A 79 3.83 -6.71 1.65
N HIS A 80 5.09 -6.57 2.02
CA HIS A 80 5.90 -7.62 2.67
C HIS A 80 6.20 -7.35 4.15
N GLU A 81 5.80 -6.20 4.70
CA GLU A 81 6.06 -5.84 6.10
C GLU A 81 4.98 -6.41 7.03
N SER A 82 5.40 -6.86 8.21
CA SER A 82 4.50 -7.19 9.32
C SER A 82 3.93 -5.91 9.94
N GLY A 83 2.71 -5.98 10.45
CA GLY A 83 2.07 -4.86 11.11
C GLY A 83 0.72 -5.24 11.73
N THR A 84 0.04 -4.23 12.26
CA THR A 84 -1.26 -4.44 12.91
C THR A 84 -2.38 -4.02 11.98
N LEU A 85 -3.20 -4.98 11.58
CA LEU A 85 -4.49 -4.74 10.94
C LEU A 85 -5.51 -4.40 12.03
N TYR A 86 -6.45 -3.50 11.73
CA TYR A 86 -7.50 -3.12 12.67
C TYR A 86 -8.85 -2.95 11.99
N VAL A 87 -9.91 -3.14 12.79
CA VAL A 87 -11.29 -2.78 12.46
C VAL A 87 -11.77 -1.76 13.49
N SER A 88 -12.34 -0.66 13.02
CA SER A 88 -12.96 0.36 13.85
C SER A 88 -14.37 0.68 13.37
N ARG A 89 -15.27 1.00 14.29
CA ARG A 89 -16.68 1.32 14.02
C ARG A 89 -16.98 2.75 14.46
N SER A 90 -17.71 3.50 13.65
CA SER A 90 -18.40 4.73 14.07
C SER A 90 -19.85 4.36 14.35
N GLU A 91 -20.32 4.65 15.56
CA GLU A 91 -21.72 4.45 15.95
C GLU A 91 -22.61 5.49 15.26
N ASN A 92 -22.14 6.73 15.16
CA ASN A 92 -22.89 7.83 14.55
C ASN A 92 -23.17 7.59 13.06
N LEU A 93 -22.22 7.01 12.34
CA LEU A 93 -22.39 6.72 10.91
C LEU A 93 -22.91 5.32 10.64
N GLY A 94 -22.82 4.40 11.62
CA GLY A 94 -23.06 2.98 11.36
C GLY A 94 -22.10 2.40 10.32
N LEU A 95 -20.85 2.89 10.28
CA LEU A 95 -19.86 2.50 9.27
C LEU A 95 -18.62 1.86 9.90
N THR A 96 -18.03 0.94 9.16
CA THR A 96 -16.86 0.17 9.56
C THR A 96 -15.66 0.57 8.73
N LYS A 97 -14.52 0.82 9.38
CA LYS A 97 -13.24 1.12 8.74
C LYS A 97 -12.28 -0.02 8.99
N ILE A 98 -11.56 -0.40 7.94
CA ILE A 98 -10.53 -1.45 7.98
C ILE A 98 -9.23 -0.84 7.52
N GLY A 99 -8.17 -0.96 8.30
CA GLY A 99 -6.86 -0.49 7.84
C GLY A 99 -5.69 -0.99 8.65
N THR A 100 -4.53 -0.40 8.38
CA THR A 100 -3.27 -0.78 9.02
C THR A 100 -2.68 0.32 9.89
N ALA A 101 -2.06 -0.09 10.99
CA ALA A 101 -1.40 0.79 11.94
C ALA A 101 -0.14 0.14 12.52
N LYS A 102 0.84 0.97 12.87
CA LYS A 102 1.97 0.56 13.75
C LYS A 102 1.54 0.52 15.22
N ASP A 103 0.63 1.41 15.59
CA ASP A 103 0.07 1.58 16.94
C ASP A 103 -1.43 1.90 16.78
N ALA A 104 -2.27 0.95 17.19
CA ALA A 104 -3.72 1.03 17.02
C ALA A 104 -4.35 2.11 17.93
N GLY A 105 -3.85 2.28 19.16
CA GLY A 105 -4.37 3.28 20.10
C GLY A 105 -4.12 4.70 19.61
N LYS A 106 -2.90 5.00 19.13
CA LYS A 106 -2.60 6.29 18.49
C LYS A 106 -3.43 6.51 17.22
N ARG A 107 -3.76 5.43 16.50
CA ARG A 107 -4.56 5.53 15.28
C ARG A 107 -5.99 5.95 15.59
N GLU A 108 -6.65 5.36 16.57
CA GLU A 108 -8.00 5.76 17.00
C GLU A 108 -8.07 7.27 17.31
N TYR A 109 -7.16 7.75 18.17
CA TYR A 109 -7.06 9.17 18.50
C TYR A 109 -6.92 10.06 17.25
N THR A 110 -6.09 9.65 16.29
CA THR A 110 -5.86 10.41 15.06
C THR A 110 -7.10 10.43 14.15
N LEU A 111 -7.81 9.30 14.03
CA LEU A 111 -9.04 9.22 13.22
C LEU A 111 -10.08 10.21 13.74
N ASN A 112 -10.25 10.23 15.06
CA ASN A 112 -11.25 11.07 15.71
C ASN A 112 -10.88 12.55 15.66
N ASN A 113 -9.62 12.89 15.91
CA ASN A 113 -9.15 14.28 15.88
C ASN A 113 -9.18 14.89 14.47
N CYS A 114 -9.06 14.08 13.42
CA CYS A 114 -9.11 14.56 12.03
C CYS A 114 -10.50 14.48 11.38
N GLY A 115 -11.52 13.97 12.08
CA GLY A 115 -12.85 13.78 11.49
C GLY A 115 -12.83 12.79 10.31
N TYR A 116 -12.03 11.72 10.41
CA TYR A 116 -11.79 10.79 9.29
C TYR A 116 -13.10 10.24 8.72
N GLY A 117 -13.25 10.26 7.40
CA GLY A 117 -14.49 9.83 6.73
C GLY A 117 -15.76 10.60 7.12
N GLY A 118 -15.61 11.78 7.74
CA GLY A 118 -16.72 12.59 8.24
C GLY A 118 -17.23 12.21 9.63
N SER A 119 -16.47 11.43 10.41
CA SER A 119 -16.82 11.06 11.79
C SER A 119 -15.63 11.25 12.74
N SER A 120 -15.95 11.50 14.02
CA SER A 120 -15.00 11.66 15.13
C SER A 120 -15.27 10.72 16.31
N ASP A 121 -16.06 9.66 16.09
CA ASP A 121 -16.47 8.68 17.12
C ASP A 121 -16.01 7.25 16.79
N TRP A 122 -14.98 7.10 15.96
CA TRP A 122 -14.36 5.81 15.66
C TRP A 122 -13.86 5.14 16.92
N LYS A 123 -14.26 3.89 17.14
CA LYS A 123 -13.79 3.02 18.22
C LYS A 123 -13.17 1.76 17.65
N MET A 124 -12.02 1.37 18.17
CA MET A 124 -11.36 0.13 17.81
C MET A 124 -12.15 -1.07 18.32
N GLN A 125 -12.52 -1.96 17.40
CA GLN A 125 -13.29 -3.18 17.71
C GLN A 125 -12.43 -4.43 17.61
N PHE A 126 -11.39 -4.39 16.76
CA PHE A 126 -10.51 -5.52 16.53
C PHE A 126 -9.11 -5.05 16.12
N THR A 127 -8.10 -5.78 16.56
CA THR A 127 -6.72 -5.63 16.10
C THR A 127 -6.06 -7.00 15.99
N GLN A 128 -5.31 -7.24 14.91
CA GLN A 128 -4.56 -8.47 14.72
C GLN A 128 -3.20 -8.13 14.12
N HIS A 129 -2.14 -8.70 14.71
CA HIS A 129 -0.82 -8.66 14.09
C HIS A 129 -0.73 -9.73 13.01
N CYS A 130 -0.24 -9.36 11.83
CA CYS A 130 0.05 -10.31 10.76
C CYS A 130 1.24 -9.88 9.90
N ASP A 131 1.87 -10.86 9.27
CA ASP A 131 2.84 -10.64 8.21
C ASP A 131 2.14 -10.21 6.92
N LYS A 132 2.83 -9.44 6.09
CA LYS A 132 2.29 -8.93 4.80
C LYS A 132 1.00 -8.12 5.02
N VAL A 133 0.96 -7.28 6.05
CA VAL A 133 -0.27 -6.62 6.54
C VAL A 133 -1.01 -5.80 5.45
N ALA A 134 -0.27 -5.15 4.56
CA ALA A 134 -0.87 -4.38 3.47
C ALA A 134 -1.46 -5.27 2.36
N ARG A 135 -0.95 -6.50 2.20
CA ARG A 135 -1.59 -7.50 1.32
C ARG A 135 -2.93 -7.92 1.89
N VAL A 136 -2.97 -8.21 3.20
CA VAL A 136 -4.21 -8.60 3.89
C VAL A 136 -5.25 -7.48 3.79
N GLU A 137 -4.85 -6.24 4.07
CA GLU A 137 -5.72 -5.06 3.94
C GLU A 137 -6.34 -4.98 2.53
N LEU A 138 -5.53 -5.11 1.49
CA LEU A 138 -5.98 -5.04 0.10
C LEU A 138 -6.97 -6.16 -0.25
N GLU A 139 -6.65 -7.41 0.10
CA GLU A 139 -7.51 -8.56 -0.21
C GLU A 139 -8.85 -8.48 0.55
N VAL A 140 -8.84 -8.02 1.80
CA VAL A 140 -10.06 -7.78 2.59
C VAL A 140 -10.91 -6.66 1.96
N HIS A 141 -10.28 -5.57 1.51
CA HIS A 141 -11.00 -4.49 0.81
C HIS A 141 -11.66 -5.00 -0.48
N GLN A 142 -11.00 -5.91 -1.21
CA GLN A 142 -11.58 -6.54 -2.41
C GLN A 142 -12.78 -7.42 -2.08
N ILE A 143 -12.71 -8.23 -1.03
CA ILE A 143 -13.84 -9.06 -0.56
C ILE A 143 -15.04 -8.18 -0.17
N LEU A 144 -14.78 -7.05 0.49
CA LEU A 144 -15.82 -6.16 1.00
C LEU A 144 -16.18 -5.03 0.03
N ASN A 145 -15.67 -5.04 -1.20
CA ASN A 145 -15.84 -3.94 -2.14
C ASN A 145 -17.31 -3.61 -2.44
N GLN A 146 -18.21 -4.60 -2.40
CA GLN A 146 -19.65 -4.39 -2.56
C GLN A 146 -20.29 -3.55 -1.44
N HIS A 147 -19.63 -3.48 -0.27
CA HIS A 147 -20.04 -2.67 0.88
C HIS A 147 -19.29 -1.34 0.95
N ASN A 148 -18.40 -1.04 0.01
CA ASN A 148 -17.58 0.18 0.07
C ASN A 148 -18.44 1.43 -0.05
N VAL A 149 -18.16 2.42 0.80
CA VAL A 149 -18.88 3.70 0.80
C VAL A 149 -17.92 4.84 0.51
N SER A 150 -18.25 5.65 -0.50
CA SER A 150 -17.53 6.88 -0.77
C SER A 150 -17.68 7.87 0.39
N LYS A 151 -16.58 8.09 1.11
CA LYS A 151 -16.44 9.11 2.15
C LYS A 151 -15.17 9.89 1.89
N SER A 152 -15.12 11.11 2.41
CA SER A 152 -13.93 11.96 2.32
C SER A 152 -13.79 12.77 3.61
N TYR A 153 -12.59 13.30 3.87
CA TYR A 153 -12.34 14.20 4.99
C TYR A 153 -11.31 15.27 4.62
N TRP A 154 -11.30 16.35 5.39
CA TRP A 154 -10.32 17.41 5.22
C TRP A 154 -9.03 17.08 5.95
N LYS A 155 -7.94 16.97 5.20
CA LYS A 155 -6.59 16.89 5.74
C LYS A 155 -5.87 18.20 5.39
N GLN A 156 -5.85 19.12 6.37
CA GLN A 156 -5.45 20.51 6.14
C GLN A 156 -6.35 21.10 5.03
N ASP A 157 -5.78 21.57 3.93
CA ASP A 157 -6.51 22.21 2.83
C ASP A 157 -6.88 21.24 1.69
N ASN A 158 -6.62 19.94 1.87
CA ASN A 158 -6.91 18.94 0.84
C ASN A 158 -8.07 18.04 1.28
N LEU A 159 -9.06 17.89 0.39
CA LEU A 159 -10.09 16.85 0.53
C LEU A 159 -9.47 15.51 0.13
N VAL A 160 -9.57 14.53 1.03
CA VAL A 160 -8.98 13.18 0.85
C VAL A 160 -10.11 12.15 0.88
N ASP A 161 -10.20 11.33 -0.16
CA ASP A 161 -11.14 10.21 -0.23
C ASP A 161 -10.68 9.03 0.64
N CYS A 162 -11.66 8.38 1.26
CA CYS A 162 -11.50 7.24 2.15
C CYS A 162 -11.98 5.97 1.44
N SER A 163 -11.08 5.24 0.80
CA SER A 163 -11.40 3.99 0.09
C SER A 163 -11.59 2.79 1.03
N GLU A 164 -11.36 2.96 2.32
CA GLU A 164 -11.32 1.87 3.30
C GLU A 164 -12.46 1.90 4.33
N ILE A 165 -13.59 2.52 3.96
CA ILE A 165 -14.81 2.60 4.78
C ILE A 165 -15.91 1.78 4.10
N PHE A 166 -16.62 0.99 4.90
CA PHE A 166 -17.59 0.00 4.46
C PHE A 166 -18.89 0.08 5.27
N ASP A 167 -20.01 -0.10 4.59
CA ASP A 167 -21.34 -0.31 5.17
C ASP A 167 -21.54 -1.82 5.42
N CYS A 168 -20.90 -2.28 6.50
CA CYS A 168 -21.04 -3.64 6.99
C CYS A 168 -20.83 -3.73 8.50
N GLU A 169 -21.38 -4.78 9.10
CA GLU A 169 -21.15 -5.10 10.50
C GLU A 169 -19.69 -5.50 10.78
N VAL A 170 -19.25 -5.25 12.01
CA VAL A 170 -17.88 -5.52 12.47
C VAL A 170 -17.54 -7.01 12.32
N GLU A 171 -18.49 -7.89 12.61
CA GLU A 171 -18.33 -9.34 12.52
C GLU A 171 -18.07 -9.80 11.08
N LEU A 172 -18.67 -9.14 10.08
CA LEU A 172 -18.40 -9.46 8.68
C LEU A 172 -16.98 -9.06 8.31
N ALA A 173 -16.52 -7.88 8.76
CA ALA A 173 -15.16 -7.42 8.55
C ALA A 173 -14.13 -8.37 9.19
N ILE A 174 -14.36 -8.79 10.44
CA ILE A 174 -13.47 -9.75 11.14
C ILE A 174 -13.42 -11.09 10.39
N LYS A 175 -14.56 -11.65 9.98
CA LYS A 175 -14.60 -12.90 9.21
C LYS A 175 -13.82 -12.81 7.90
N ALA A 176 -13.93 -11.69 7.18
CA ALA A 176 -13.16 -11.48 5.95
C ALA A 176 -11.65 -11.45 6.23
N ILE A 177 -11.22 -10.82 7.34
CA ILE A 177 -9.82 -10.80 7.77
C ILE A 177 -9.32 -12.20 8.10
N GLU A 178 -10.05 -12.95 8.92
CA GLU A 178 -9.69 -14.32 9.31
C GLU A 178 -9.59 -15.25 8.09
N GLN A 179 -10.53 -15.12 7.14
CA GLN A 179 -10.50 -15.85 5.88
C GLN A 179 -9.20 -15.58 5.10
N VAL A 180 -8.82 -14.32 4.92
CA VAL A 180 -7.59 -13.98 4.19
C VAL A 180 -6.34 -14.46 4.92
N ILE A 181 -6.28 -14.28 6.25
CA ILE A 181 -5.12 -14.71 7.05
C ILE A 181 -4.95 -16.23 7.00
N SER A 182 -6.04 -17.01 7.01
CA SER A 182 -5.98 -18.48 6.95
C SER A 182 -5.40 -19.03 5.63
N GLN A 183 -5.27 -18.19 4.60
CA GLN A 183 -4.79 -18.56 3.26
C GLN A 183 -3.33 -18.15 2.99
N LEU A 184 -2.66 -17.53 3.97
CA LEU A 184 -1.27 -17.04 3.86
C LEU A 184 -0.23 -18.06 4.30
#